data_AF-A0A7C7TZ16-F1
#
_entry.id   AF-A0A7C7TZ16-F1
#
_cell.length_a   1.000
_cell.length_b   1.000
_cell.length_c   1.000
_cell.angle_alpha   90.00
_cell.angle_beta   90.00
_cell.angle_gamma   90.00
#
_symmetry.space_group_name_H-M   'P 1'
#
loop_
_entity.id
_entity.type
_entity.pdbx_description
1 polymer ?
#
loop_
_entity_poly.entity_id
_entity_poly.type
_entity_poly.pdbx_seq_one_letter_code
_entity_poly.pdbx_strand_id
1 'polypeptide(L)'
;MRGVIAQITPDMSIPNENHFHGGIAFLDRDGVLNVGYSTYVNSPEEVKMLPGAGKSIATLRRKGWKICIVTNQSPIMRGLWNEQTLHEINDELRRQLLEEDEKAHIDVILACPHRSRDRCACRKPYPGMLFLGC
;
A
#
# COMPACT_ATOMS: atom_id res chain seq x y z
N MET A 1 11.42 -19.53 0.71
CA MET A 1 10.25 -18.91 1.37
C MET A 1 9.94 -17.62 0.66
N ARG A 2 8.70 -17.39 0.17
CA ARG A 2 8.33 -16.10 -0.43
C ARG A 2 8.44 -15.01 0.64
N GLY A 3 9.11 -13.91 0.31
CA GLY A 3 9.31 -12.78 1.22
C GLY A 3 8.10 -11.83 1.24
N VAL A 4 8.36 -10.57 1.57
CA VAL A 4 7.42 -9.47 1.31
C VAL A 4 7.25 -9.33 -0.20
N ILE A 5 6.03 -9.08 -0.65
CA ILE A 5 5.74 -8.68 -2.03
C ILE A 5 5.84 -7.16 -2.08
N ALA A 6 6.70 -6.64 -2.94
CA ALA A 6 6.92 -5.21 -3.10
C ALA A 6 6.46 -4.77 -4.49
N GLN A 7 5.56 -3.80 -4.54
CA GLN A 7 5.12 -3.16 -5.78
C GLN A 7 5.57 -1.70 -5.75
N ILE A 8 6.60 -1.40 -6.52
CA ILE A 8 7.18 -0.05 -6.63
C ILE A 8 6.42 0.71 -7.71
N THR A 9 6.07 1.97 -7.46
CA THR A 9 5.53 2.84 -8.50
C THR A 9 6.72 3.37 -9.31
N PRO A 10 6.80 3.10 -10.64
CA PRO A 10 7.87 3.64 -11.46
C PRO A 10 7.90 5.17 -11.36
N ASP A 11 9.10 5.74 -11.35
CA ASP A 11 9.33 7.18 -11.15
C ASP A 11 8.73 7.99 -12.31
N MET A 12 7.42 8.27 -12.20
CA MET A 12 6.72 9.20 -13.07
C MET A 12 6.99 10.59 -12.53
N SER A 13 8.12 11.14 -12.96
CA SER A 13 8.47 12.56 -12.89
C SER A 13 8.06 13.20 -11.57
N ILE A 14 8.89 13.07 -10.53
CA ILE A 14 8.84 14.00 -9.40
C ILE A 14 9.03 15.40 -10.00
N PRO A 15 8.01 16.28 -10.06
CA PRO A 15 8.22 17.62 -10.54
C PRO A 15 8.97 18.32 -9.40
N ASN A 16 10.26 18.53 -9.63
CA ASN A 16 11.28 19.05 -8.71
C ASN A 16 11.65 18.14 -7.52
N GLU A 17 12.90 17.70 -7.52
CA GLU A 17 13.66 17.12 -6.41
C GLU A 17 13.73 18.00 -5.13
N ASN A 18 13.01 19.13 -5.06
CA ASN A 18 13.19 20.17 -4.04
C ASN A 18 12.28 20.08 -2.80
N HIS A 19 11.60 18.96 -2.51
CA HIS A 19 10.75 18.89 -1.30
C HIS A 19 10.82 17.60 -0.48
N PHE A 20 11.60 16.57 -0.83
CA PHE A 20 11.75 15.43 0.07
C PHE A 20 12.56 15.80 1.31
N HIS A 21 11.99 15.63 2.51
CA HIS A 21 12.65 16.01 3.77
C HIS A 21 13.32 14.83 4.51
N GLY A 22 13.34 13.64 3.91
CA GLY A 22 13.89 12.43 4.54
C GLY A 22 12.83 11.54 5.22
N GLY A 23 11.60 12.01 5.41
CA GLY A 23 10.55 11.26 6.10
C GLY A 23 9.74 10.31 5.22
N ILE A 24 9.47 9.11 5.74
CA ILE A 24 8.60 8.10 5.12
C ILE A 24 7.35 7.92 5.98
N ALA A 25 6.17 8.09 5.38
CA ALA A 25 4.90 7.81 6.00
C ALA A 25 4.49 6.37 5.67
N PHE A 26 4.47 5.52 6.69
CA PHE A 26 3.98 4.14 6.60
C PHE A 26 2.49 4.09 6.91
N LEU A 27 1.68 3.66 5.93
CA LEU A 27 0.23 3.64 6.03
C LEU A 27 -0.30 2.22 5.89
N ASP A 28 -1.30 1.83 6.69
CA ASP A 28 -2.07 0.63 6.39
C ASP A 28 -2.99 0.87 5.18
N ARG A 29 -3.49 -0.21 4.58
CA ARG A 29 -4.37 -0.18 3.41
C ARG A 29 -5.84 -0.32 3.81
N ASP A 30 -6.22 -1.53 4.20
CA ASP A 30 -7.61 -1.91 4.47
C ASP A 30 -8.08 -1.35 5.82
N GLY A 31 -9.11 -0.51 5.81
CA GLY A 31 -9.63 0.21 6.98
C GLY A 31 -8.93 1.54 7.28
N VAL A 32 -7.91 1.93 6.50
CA VAL A 32 -7.18 3.19 6.65
C VAL A 32 -7.22 4.05 5.39
N LEU A 33 -6.99 3.44 4.22
CA LEU A 33 -7.11 4.10 2.92
C LEU A 33 -8.41 3.68 2.21
N ASN A 34 -8.65 2.37 2.10
CA ASN A 34 -9.90 1.82 1.57
C ASN A 34 -10.76 1.23 2.69
N VAL A 35 -12.04 0.99 2.39
CA VAL A 35 -12.94 0.25 3.27
C VAL A 35 -12.36 -1.14 3.54
N GLY A 36 -12.28 -1.51 4.82
CA GLY A 36 -11.87 -2.85 5.24
C GLY A 36 -13.07 -3.79 5.34
N TYR A 37 -12.91 -5.01 4.82
CA TYR A 37 -13.92 -6.07 4.90
C TYR A 37 -13.44 -7.22 5.78
N SER A 38 -14.38 -7.92 6.43
CA SER A 38 -14.09 -9.16 7.17
C SER A 38 -13.61 -10.29 6.25
N THR A 39 -13.98 -10.23 4.97
CA THR A 39 -13.63 -11.19 3.92
C THR A 39 -12.53 -10.72 2.99
N TYR A 40 -11.75 -9.69 3.36
CA TYR A 40 -10.73 -9.05 2.51
C TYR A 40 -11.33 -8.32 1.30
N VAL A 41 -10.50 -7.49 0.66
CA VAL A 41 -10.72 -7.01 -0.71
C VAL A 41 -10.10 -8.05 -1.64
N ASN A 42 -10.92 -8.70 -2.48
CA ASN A 42 -10.52 -9.84 -3.30
C ASN A 42 -10.41 -9.53 -4.78
N SER A 43 -10.91 -8.39 -5.23
CA SER A 43 -10.79 -7.95 -6.61
C SER A 43 -10.68 -6.42 -6.71
N PRO A 44 -10.21 -5.87 -7.84
CA PRO A 44 -10.16 -4.43 -8.07
C PRO A 44 -11.53 -3.75 -7.88
N GLU A 45 -12.61 -4.39 -8.30
CA GLU A 45 -13.97 -3.83 -8.23
C GLU A 45 -14.48 -3.67 -6.78
N GLU A 46 -13.89 -4.41 -5.84
CA GLU A 46 -14.20 -4.28 -4.40
C GLU A 46 -13.43 -3.13 -3.74
N VAL A 47 -12.50 -2.48 -4.44
CA VAL A 47 -11.77 -1.33 -3.90
C VAL A 47 -12.70 -0.14 -3.79
N LYS A 48 -12.94 0.29 -2.56
CA LYS A 48 -13.69 1.50 -2.23
C LYS A 48 -12.88 2.39 -1.30
N MET A 49 -12.45 3.55 -1.78
CA MET A 49 -11.69 4.49 -0.97
C MET A 49 -12.52 5.09 0.17
N LEU A 50 -11.87 5.32 1.32
CA LEU A 50 -12.44 6.13 2.38
C LEU A 50 -12.44 7.61 1.95
N PRO A 51 -13.47 8.39 2.32
CA PRO A 51 -13.52 9.81 1.94
C PRO A 51 -12.29 10.58 2.42
N GLY A 52 -11.65 11.36 1.53
CA GLY A 52 -10.49 12.17 1.89
C GLY A 52 -9.14 11.42 1.88
N ALA A 53 -9.11 10.13 1.55
CA ALA A 53 -7.88 9.34 1.56
C ALA A 53 -6.83 9.90 0.57
N GLY A 54 -7.24 10.24 -0.65
CA GLY A 54 -6.36 10.84 -1.66
C GLY A 54 -5.86 12.21 -1.23
N LYS A 55 -6.76 13.08 -0.73
CA LYS A 55 -6.40 14.41 -0.20
C LYS A 55 -5.40 14.34 0.96
N SER A 56 -5.53 13.33 1.82
CA SER A 56 -4.63 13.11 2.96
C SER A 56 -3.24 12.70 2.49
N ILE A 57 -3.14 11.75 1.55
CA ILE A 57 -1.87 11.33 0.95
C ILE A 57 -1.23 12.51 0.21
N ALA A 58 -1.99 13.23 -0.59
CA ALA A 58 -1.51 14.40 -1.31
C ALA A 58 -0.98 15.50 -0.36
N THR A 59 -1.60 15.67 0.82
CA THR A 59 -1.10 16.58 1.85
C THR A 59 0.25 16.14 2.41
N LEU A 60 0.45 14.85 2.64
CA LEU A 60 1.76 14.30 3.05
C LEU A 60 2.80 14.50 1.95
N ARG A 61 2.45 14.22 0.70
CA ARG A 61 3.32 14.42 -0.47
C ARG A 61 3.75 15.87 -0.64
N ARG A 62 2.81 16.82 -0.53
CA ARG A 62 3.10 18.28 -0.56
C ARG A 62 4.02 18.71 0.59
N LYS A 63 3.93 18.06 1.75
CA LYS A 63 4.84 18.26 2.88
C LYS A 63 6.17 17.53 2.74
N GLY A 64 6.42 16.85 1.62
CA GLY A 64 7.70 16.23 1.34
C GLY A 64 7.88 14.81 1.85
N TRP A 65 6.80 14.12 2.23
CA TRP A 65 6.87 12.74 2.68
C TRP A 65 6.88 11.77 1.49
N LYS A 66 7.68 10.71 1.61
CA LYS A 66 7.49 9.49 0.80
C LYS A 66 6.39 8.64 1.42
N ILE A 67 5.61 7.96 0.59
CA ILE A 67 4.44 7.19 1.02
C ILE A 67 4.67 5.71 0.77
N CYS A 68 4.72 4.94 1.85
CA CYS A 68 4.86 3.50 1.84
C CYS A 68 3.60 2.86 2.42
N ILE A 69 2.87 2.06 1.63
CA ILE A 69 1.77 1.25 2.15
C ILE A 69 2.34 -0.04 2.71
N VAL A 70 1.90 -0.45 3.90
CA VAL A 70 2.27 -1.71 4.55
C VAL A 70 1.02 -2.51 4.92
N THR A 71 0.81 -3.66 4.29
CA THR A 71 -0.45 -4.41 4.41
C THR A 71 -0.28 -5.93 4.60
N ASN A 72 -1.22 -6.55 5.31
CA ASN A 72 -1.25 -7.99 5.55
C ASN A 72 -2.23 -8.66 4.55
N GLN A 73 -1.72 -9.34 3.53
CA GLN A 73 -2.51 -9.97 2.46
C GLN A 73 -2.44 -11.50 2.54
N SER A 74 -2.98 -12.06 3.64
CA SER A 74 -3.04 -13.52 3.84
C SER A 74 -3.84 -14.34 2.82
N PRO A 75 -4.81 -13.78 2.05
CA PRO A 75 -5.49 -14.52 0.98
C PRO A 75 -4.55 -15.23 -0.01
N ILE A 76 -3.37 -14.67 -0.27
CA ILE A 76 -2.36 -15.27 -1.16
C ILE A 76 -1.94 -16.65 -0.66
N MET A 77 -1.46 -16.74 0.59
CA MET A 77 -1.04 -18.03 1.18
C MET A 77 -2.21 -18.91 1.64
N ARG A 78 -3.44 -18.40 1.52
CA ARG A 78 -4.68 -19.19 1.62
C ARG A 78 -5.12 -19.77 0.27
N GLY A 79 -4.50 -19.36 -0.84
CA GLY A 79 -4.82 -19.83 -2.19
C GLY A 79 -6.09 -19.23 -2.78
N LEU A 80 -6.56 -18.08 -2.25
CA LEU A 80 -7.76 -17.41 -2.76
C LEU A 80 -7.48 -16.67 -4.07
N TRP A 81 -6.33 -16.01 -4.16
CA TRP A 81 -5.84 -15.31 -5.34
C TRP A 81 -4.31 -15.15 -5.26
N ASN A 82 -3.69 -14.64 -6.33
CA ASN A 82 -2.24 -14.62 -6.47
C ASN A 82 -1.65 -13.19 -6.44
N GLU A 83 -0.34 -13.08 -6.63
CA GLU A 83 0.38 -11.80 -6.66
C GLU A 83 -0.07 -10.88 -7.79
N GLN A 84 -0.51 -11.43 -8.93
CA GLN A 84 -1.04 -10.63 -10.04
C GLN A 84 -2.34 -9.92 -9.64
N THR A 85 -3.27 -10.63 -9.00
CA THR A 85 -4.50 -10.03 -8.47
C THR A 85 -4.21 -8.97 -7.39
N LEU A 86 -3.18 -9.19 -6.56
CA LEU A 86 -2.74 -8.16 -5.62
C LEU A 86 -2.32 -6.87 -6.32
N HIS A 87 -1.53 -7.00 -7.41
CA HIS A 87 -1.08 -5.84 -8.18
C HIS A 87 -2.26 -5.10 -8.81
N GLU A 88 -3.23 -5.82 -9.36
CA GLU A 88 -4.45 -5.22 -9.94
C GLU A 88 -5.28 -4.47 -8.89
N ILE A 89 -5.46 -5.03 -7.69
CA ILE A 89 -6.14 -4.36 -6.56
C ILE A 89 -5.39 -3.09 -6.16
N ASN A 90 -4.06 -3.17 -6.08
CA ASN A 90 -3.22 -2.05 -5.69
C ASN A 90 -3.18 -0.95 -6.76
N ASP A 91 -3.24 -1.30 -8.05
CA ASP A 91 -3.29 -0.36 -9.16
C ASP A 91 -4.63 0.37 -9.20
N GLU A 92 -5.74 -0.32 -8.91
CA GLU A 92 -7.04 0.32 -8.75
C GLU A 92 -7.07 1.28 -7.55
N LEU A 93 -6.46 0.90 -6.42
CA LEU A 93 -6.29 1.80 -5.27
C LEU A 93 -5.50 3.06 -5.66
N ARG A 94 -4.40 2.92 -6.39
CA ARG A 94 -3.61 4.08 -6.88
C ARG A 94 -4.42 4.96 -7.81
N ARG A 95 -5.18 4.36 -8.72
CA ARG A 95 -6.04 5.07 -9.67
C ARG A 95 -7.07 5.93 -8.93
N GLN A 96 -7.83 5.34 -7.99
CA GLN A 96 -8.84 6.07 -7.21
C GLN A 96 -8.24 7.17 -6.32
N LEU A 97 -7.04 6.97 -5.77
CA LEU A 97 -6.34 8.01 -5.01
C LEU A 97 -6.02 9.24 -5.89
N LEU A 98 -5.52 9.00 -7.10
CA LEU A 98 -5.17 10.06 -8.06
C LEU A 98 -6.40 10.76 -8.64
N GLU A 99 -7.55 10.09 -8.72
CA GLU A 99 -8.82 10.72 -9.08
C GLU A 99 -9.26 11.78 -8.05
N GLU A 100 -8.91 11.59 -6.78
CA GLU A 100 -9.27 12.55 -5.73
C GLU A 100 -8.30 13.74 -5.63
N ASP A 101 -7.00 13.52 -5.84
CA ASP A 101 -5.96 14.55 -5.87
C ASP A 101 -4.74 14.07 -6.68
N GLU A 102 -4.33 14.84 -7.69
CA GLU A 102 -3.20 14.49 -8.58
C GLU A 102 -1.87 14.27 -7.85
N LYS A 103 -1.71 14.80 -6.62
CA LYS A 103 -0.49 14.60 -5.83
C LYS A 103 -0.56 13.35 -4.94
N ALA A 104 -1.64 12.59 -4.94
CA ALA A 104 -1.86 11.42 -4.09
C ALA A 104 -1.07 10.16 -4.52
N HIS A 105 0.21 10.33 -4.83
CA HIS A 105 1.08 9.24 -5.27
C HIS A 105 1.57 8.37 -4.11
N ILE A 106 1.56 7.07 -4.34
CA ILE A 106 2.18 6.05 -3.49
C ILE A 106 3.56 5.70 -4.09
N ASP A 107 4.62 5.70 -3.29
CA ASP A 107 5.97 5.36 -3.77
C ASP A 107 6.16 3.83 -3.80
N VAL A 108 5.73 3.13 -2.74
CA VAL A 108 5.86 1.67 -2.63
C VAL A 108 4.70 1.05 -1.85
N ILE A 109 4.32 -0.17 -2.23
CA ILE A 109 3.38 -1.01 -1.48
C ILE A 109 4.11 -2.28 -1.08
N LEU A 110 4.21 -2.52 0.24
CA LEU A 110 4.76 -3.71 0.84
C LEU A 110 3.62 -4.57 1.40
N ALA A 111 3.50 -5.79 0.90
CA ALA A 111 2.46 -6.73 1.30
C ALA A 111 3.08 -8.00 1.88
N CYS A 112 2.63 -8.38 3.08
CA CYS A 112 2.93 -9.69 3.65
C CYS A 112 1.89 -10.72 3.17
N PRO A 113 2.27 -11.74 2.37
CA PRO A 113 1.33 -12.74 1.87
C PRO A 113 0.94 -13.80 2.91
N HIS A 114 1.64 -13.85 4.05
CA HIS A 114 1.59 -14.95 5.02
C HIS A 114 0.36 -14.95 5.92
N ARG A 115 -0.02 -16.17 6.33
CA ARG A 115 -1.03 -16.43 7.36
C ARG A 115 -0.44 -16.20 8.75
N SER A 116 -1.28 -15.99 9.76
CA SER A 116 -0.84 -15.85 11.15
C SER A 116 -0.01 -17.04 11.65
N ARG A 117 -0.39 -18.26 11.24
CA ARG A 117 0.31 -19.50 11.62
C ARG A 117 1.69 -19.69 10.99
N ASP A 118 2.01 -18.95 9.92
CA ASP A 118 3.26 -19.13 9.18
C ASP A 118 4.47 -18.49 9.91
N ARG A 119 4.22 -17.72 10.99
CA ARG A 119 5.26 -17.11 11.87
C ARG A 119 6.38 -16.38 11.13
N CYS A 120 6.06 -15.69 10.04
CA CYS A 120 7.03 -14.87 9.32
C CYS A 120 7.37 -13.58 10.08
N ALA A 121 8.54 -13.00 9.78
CA ALA A 121 8.97 -11.74 10.38
C ALA A 121 8.29 -10.49 9.77
N CYS A 122 7.63 -10.61 8.61
CA CYS A 122 7.06 -9.48 7.90
C CYS A 122 5.58 -9.17 8.23
N ARG A 123 4.83 -10.13 8.77
CA ARG A 123 3.40 -9.92 9.08
C ARG A 123 3.24 -8.98 10.27
N LYS A 124 2.43 -7.93 10.14
CA LYS A 124 2.05 -7.09 11.29
C LYS A 124 1.38 -7.94 12.37
N PRO A 125 1.71 -7.77 13.67
CA PRO A 125 2.39 -6.60 14.26
C PRO A 125 3.93 -6.64 14.25
N TYR A 126 4.58 -7.64 13.63
CA TYR A 126 6.04 -7.62 13.52
C TYR A 126 6.52 -6.48 12.61
N PRO A 127 7.66 -5.84 12.94
CA PRO A 127 8.15 -4.64 12.23
C PRO A 127 8.82 -4.94 10.88
N GLY A 128 8.81 -6.18 10.38
CA GLY A 128 9.63 -6.57 9.23
C GLY A 128 9.37 -5.76 7.96
N MET A 129 8.14 -5.30 7.71
CA MET A 129 7.86 -4.40 6.56
C MET A 129 8.39 -2.97 6.78
N LEU A 130 8.51 -2.50 8.03
CA LEU A 130 9.07 -1.18 8.33
C LEU A 130 10.57 -1.15 8.06
N PHE A 131 11.29 -2.22 8.45
CA PHE A 131 12.74 -2.31 8.21
C PHE A 131 13.11 -2.42 6.72
N LEU A 132 12.20 -2.89 5.87
CA LEU A 132 12.42 -3.00 4.42
C LEU A 132 12.12 -1.71 3.67
N GLY A 133 11.32 -0.81 4.24
CA GLY A 133 10.97 0.46 3.63
C GLY A 133 11.85 1.63 4.04
N CYS A 134 12.85 1.41 4.90
CA CYS A 134 13.87 2.39 5.30
C CYS A 134 15.09 2.37 4.38
#